data_AF-A0AAW5YA83-F1
#
_entry.id   AF-A0AAW5YA83-F1
#
_cell.length_a   1.000
_cell.length_b   1.000
_cell.length_c   1.000
_cell.angle_alpha   90.00
_cell.angle_beta   90.00
_cell.angle_gamma   90.00
#
_symmetry.space_group_name_H-M   'P 1'
#
loop_
_entity.id
_entity.type
_entity.pdbx_description
1 polymer ?
#
loop_
_entity_poly.entity_id
_entity_poly.type
_entity_poly.pdbx_seq_one_letter_code
_entity_poly.pdbx_strand_id
1 'polypeptide(L)'
;MIDVQKLLTYKLYSPVDETEIKKVEEEMGLVFPNTYKKLIKHTNGFVNDNGVVLFGVDVIHERNKTYEVREYAKGYVAIGSNGGGKLLLMATHENATKLVQVDSGVVDLNYATVVSENFIQWVNDGAIDVECMNEEREVCKGKFCNLILIKPPIRGAMDLKKIQEVFIIKKGLFDLLKGSKQLPFVLMEGIPVELALQKINQLGELGDTLKISSID
;
A
#
# COMPACT_ATOMS: atom_id res chain seq x y z
N MET A 1 -22.72 6.88 -10.48
CA MET A 1 -22.07 7.17 -11.79
C MET A 1 -20.58 7.25 -11.54
N ILE A 2 -19.72 6.87 -12.48
CA ILE A 2 -18.26 7.03 -12.32
C ILE A 2 -17.93 8.50 -12.57
N ASP A 3 -17.18 9.11 -11.65
CA ASP A 3 -16.75 10.50 -11.73
C ASP A 3 -15.38 10.58 -12.43
N VAL A 4 -15.42 10.82 -13.74
CA VAL A 4 -14.23 10.82 -14.60
C VAL A 4 -13.22 11.92 -14.22
N GLN A 5 -13.68 13.01 -13.60
CA GLN A 5 -12.77 14.09 -13.15
C GLN A 5 -11.89 13.64 -11.99
N LYS A 6 -12.37 12.72 -11.16
CA LYS A 6 -11.58 12.14 -10.07
C LYS A 6 -10.57 11.09 -10.54
N LEU A 7 -10.71 10.60 -11.77
CA LEU A 7 -9.77 9.66 -12.40
C LEU A 7 -8.60 10.36 -13.10
N LEU A 8 -8.53 11.69 -13.06
CA LEU A 8 -7.46 12.46 -13.73
C LEU A 8 -6.06 12.19 -13.15
N THR A 9 -5.99 11.66 -11.93
CA THR A 9 -4.75 11.22 -11.29
C THR A 9 -4.35 9.80 -11.69
N TYR A 10 -5.09 9.15 -12.59
CA TYR A 10 -4.83 7.78 -13.00
C TYR A 10 -4.25 7.74 -14.40
N LYS A 11 -3.41 6.73 -14.64
CA LYS A 11 -3.13 6.28 -15.99
C LYS A 11 -4.31 5.45 -16.47
N LEU A 12 -5.10 6.04 -17.37
CA LEU A 12 -6.24 5.42 -18.01
C LEU A 12 -5.85 4.73 -19.32
N TYR A 13 -6.61 3.70 -19.69
CA TYR A 13 -6.47 2.96 -20.94
C TYR A 13 -7.69 3.17 -21.82
N SER A 14 -7.54 2.98 -23.13
CA SER A 14 -8.64 3.14 -24.08
C SER A 14 -9.85 2.29 -23.65
N PRO A 15 -11.07 2.84 -23.67
CA PRO A 15 -12.28 2.08 -23.36
C PRO A 15 -12.45 0.85 -24.23
N VAL A 16 -13.10 -0.18 -23.69
CA VAL A 16 -13.51 -1.37 -24.44
C VAL A 16 -15.01 -1.41 -24.64
N ASP A 17 -15.44 -2.06 -25.73
CA ASP A 17 -16.86 -2.21 -26.03
C ASP A 17 -17.49 -3.47 -25.40
N GLU A 18 -18.81 -3.58 -25.53
CA GLU A 18 -19.57 -4.72 -24.99
C GLU A 18 -19.14 -6.07 -25.60
N THR A 19 -18.67 -6.08 -26.85
CA THR A 19 -18.30 -7.31 -27.57
C THR A 19 -16.99 -7.89 -27.03
N GLU A 20 -16.02 -7.04 -26.74
CA GLU A 20 -14.75 -7.43 -26.12
C GLU A 20 -14.98 -7.99 -24.71
N ILE A 21 -15.84 -7.33 -23.93
CA ILE A 21 -16.18 -7.77 -22.57
C ILE A 21 -16.84 -9.17 -22.60
N LYS A 22 -17.84 -9.37 -23.48
CA LYS A 22 -18.53 -10.65 -23.62
C LYS A 22 -17.60 -11.78 -24.03
N LYS A 23 -16.69 -11.51 -24.97
CA LYS A 23 -15.69 -12.49 -25.40
C LYS A 23 -14.86 -12.99 -24.20
N VAL A 24 -14.42 -12.08 -23.34
CA VAL A 24 -13.64 -12.47 -22.15
C VAL A 24 -14.49 -13.18 -21.10
N GLU A 25 -15.75 -12.75 -20.88
CA GLU A 25 -16.70 -13.48 -20.03
C GLU A 25 -16.88 -14.95 -20.51
N GLU A 26 -17.02 -15.16 -21.82
CA GLU A 26 -17.12 -16.49 -22.45
C GLU A 26 -15.83 -17.32 -22.28
N GLU A 27 -14.67 -16.73 -22.53
CA GLU A 27 -13.36 -17.39 -22.37
C GLU A 27 -13.08 -17.80 -20.91
N MET A 28 -13.50 -16.96 -19.96
CA MET A 28 -13.36 -17.22 -18.53
C MET A 28 -14.46 -18.15 -17.98
N GLY A 29 -15.59 -18.27 -18.69
CA GLY A 29 -16.75 -19.03 -18.25
C GLY A 29 -17.43 -18.43 -17.02
N LEU A 30 -17.49 -17.10 -16.92
CA LEU A 30 -18.09 -16.36 -15.81
C LEU A 30 -18.76 -15.07 -16.27
N VAL A 31 -19.53 -14.43 -15.39
CA VAL A 31 -20.15 -13.13 -15.65
C VAL A 31 -19.50 -12.08 -14.76
N PHE A 32 -19.08 -10.97 -15.36
CA PHE A 32 -18.54 -9.83 -14.64
C PHE A 32 -19.65 -9.00 -13.98
N PRO A 33 -19.37 -8.40 -12.81
CA PRO A 33 -20.26 -7.41 -12.19
C PRO A 33 -20.58 -6.25 -13.14
N ASN A 34 -21.83 -5.79 -13.15
CA ASN A 34 -22.22 -4.63 -13.97
C ASN A 34 -21.48 -3.35 -13.57
N THR A 35 -21.10 -3.22 -12.31
CA THR A 35 -20.28 -2.11 -11.81
C THR A 35 -18.87 -2.12 -12.39
N TYR A 36 -18.24 -3.30 -12.49
CA TYR A 36 -16.95 -3.46 -13.13
C TYR A 36 -17.03 -3.26 -14.65
N LYS A 37 -18.06 -3.82 -15.31
CA LYS A 37 -18.33 -3.57 -16.74
C LYS A 37 -18.49 -2.09 -17.05
N LYS A 38 -19.18 -1.33 -16.18
CA LYS A 38 -19.29 0.13 -16.31
C LYS A 38 -17.92 0.80 -16.29
N LEU A 39 -16.99 0.38 -15.43
CA LEU A 39 -15.65 0.94 -15.39
C LEU A 39 -14.87 0.65 -16.68
N ILE A 40 -14.80 -0.61 -17.11
CA ILE A 40 -13.98 -0.99 -18.27
C ILE A 40 -14.45 -0.36 -19.60
N LYS A 41 -15.75 -0.02 -19.67
CA LYS A 41 -16.32 0.81 -20.76
C LYS A 41 -15.95 2.30 -20.71
N HIS A 42 -15.39 2.79 -19.61
CA HIS A 42 -14.83 4.14 -19.50
C HIS A 42 -13.31 4.13 -19.60
N THR A 43 -12.66 3.06 -19.15
CA THR A 43 -11.21 2.87 -19.20
C THR A 43 -10.90 1.39 -19.03
N ASN A 44 -10.19 0.76 -19.98
CA ASN A 44 -9.88 -0.67 -19.93
C ASN A 44 -8.85 -1.00 -18.82
N GLY A 45 -9.30 -0.96 -17.56
CA GLY A 45 -8.44 -0.93 -16.39
C GLY A 45 -7.87 0.46 -16.12
N PHE A 46 -7.10 0.60 -15.04
CA PHE A 46 -6.31 1.80 -14.74
C PHE A 46 -5.16 1.46 -13.80
N VAL A 47 -4.21 2.40 -13.70
CA VAL A 47 -3.22 2.44 -12.61
C VAL A 47 -3.30 3.79 -11.91
N ASN A 48 -3.36 3.81 -10.59
CA ASN A 48 -3.29 5.06 -9.81
C ASN A 48 -1.91 5.26 -9.14
N ASP A 49 -1.68 6.47 -8.65
CA ASP A 49 -0.41 6.85 -7.99
C ASP A 49 -0.14 6.09 -6.69
N ASN A 50 -1.17 5.46 -6.10
CA ASN A 50 -1.05 4.62 -4.90
C ASN A 50 -0.65 3.17 -5.22
N GLY A 51 -0.39 2.84 -6.49
CA GLY A 51 -0.01 1.50 -6.93
C GLY A 51 -1.18 0.54 -7.13
N VAL A 52 -2.42 1.01 -6.99
CA VAL A 52 -3.61 0.21 -7.30
C VAL A 52 -3.72 0.04 -8.81
N VAL A 53 -3.90 -1.21 -9.22
CA VAL A 53 -4.09 -1.62 -10.62
C VAL A 53 -5.43 -2.29 -10.74
N LEU A 54 -6.33 -1.74 -11.56
CA LEU A 54 -7.49 -2.50 -12.04
C LEU A 54 -7.18 -3.07 -13.43
N PHE A 55 -7.51 -4.34 -13.58
CA PHE A 55 -7.21 -5.10 -14.79
C PHE A 55 -8.11 -4.65 -15.94
N GLY A 56 -7.56 -4.65 -17.14
CA GLY A 56 -8.33 -4.58 -18.37
C GLY A 56 -8.71 -5.98 -18.87
N VAL A 57 -9.57 -6.05 -19.88
CA VAL A 57 -9.98 -7.29 -20.53
C VAL A 57 -8.80 -8.06 -21.16
N ASP A 58 -7.73 -7.34 -21.49
CA ASP A 58 -6.49 -7.86 -22.09
C ASP A 58 -5.64 -8.70 -21.13
N VAL A 59 -5.73 -8.45 -19.82
CA VAL A 59 -4.90 -9.14 -18.82
C VAL A 59 -5.71 -9.91 -17.78
N ILE A 60 -6.99 -9.60 -17.59
CA ILE A 60 -7.79 -10.19 -16.50
C ILE A 60 -7.82 -11.72 -16.55
N HIS A 61 -7.91 -12.32 -17.75
CA HIS A 61 -7.96 -13.77 -17.89
C HIS A 61 -6.65 -14.44 -17.46
N GLU A 62 -5.51 -13.90 -17.93
CA GLU A 62 -4.17 -14.39 -17.57
C GLU A 62 -3.93 -14.23 -16.06
N ARG A 63 -4.24 -13.07 -15.49
CA ARG A 63 -4.06 -12.82 -14.05
C ARG A 63 -4.88 -13.76 -13.19
N ASN A 64 -6.14 -14.00 -13.52
CA ASN A 64 -6.97 -14.94 -12.77
C ASN A 64 -6.48 -16.39 -12.89
N LYS A 65 -5.85 -16.78 -14.01
CA LYS A 65 -5.18 -18.07 -14.15
C LYS A 65 -3.93 -18.16 -13.29
N THR A 66 -3.08 -17.14 -13.33
CA THR A 66 -1.81 -17.09 -12.59
C THR A 66 -2.00 -17.19 -11.08
N TYR A 67 -3.07 -16.60 -10.53
CA TYR A 67 -3.41 -16.69 -9.11
C TYR A 67 -4.41 -17.80 -8.79
N GLU A 68 -4.71 -18.68 -9.75
CA GLU A 68 -5.61 -19.83 -9.57
C GLU A 68 -6.96 -19.46 -8.90
N VAL A 69 -7.48 -18.25 -9.18
CA VAL A 69 -8.62 -17.65 -8.47
C VAL A 69 -9.86 -18.54 -8.54
N ARG A 70 -10.05 -19.24 -9.66
CA ARG A 70 -11.16 -20.17 -9.87
C ARG A 70 -11.13 -21.35 -8.89
N GLU A 71 -9.95 -21.81 -8.51
CA GLU A 71 -9.76 -22.93 -7.59
C GLU A 71 -9.99 -22.47 -6.14
N TYR A 72 -9.30 -21.41 -5.72
CA TYR A 72 -9.27 -21.04 -4.32
C TYR A 72 -10.34 -20.00 -3.89
N ALA A 73 -10.86 -19.20 -4.83
CA ALA A 73 -11.90 -18.20 -4.57
C ALA A 73 -13.11 -18.42 -5.50
N LYS A 74 -13.68 -19.63 -5.46
CA LYS A 74 -14.81 -20.02 -6.30
C LYS A 74 -15.99 -19.04 -6.20
N GLY A 75 -16.50 -18.60 -7.35
CA GLY A 75 -17.58 -17.61 -7.44
C GLY A 75 -17.10 -16.16 -7.37
N TYR A 76 -15.79 -15.93 -7.37
CA TYR A 76 -15.17 -14.60 -7.45
C TYR A 76 -14.25 -14.49 -8.66
N VAL A 77 -13.96 -13.25 -9.02
CA VAL A 77 -12.97 -12.88 -10.02
C VAL A 77 -12.06 -11.80 -9.45
N ALA A 78 -10.76 -11.95 -9.64
CA ALA A 78 -9.80 -10.90 -9.37
C ALA A 78 -9.89 -9.85 -10.46
N ILE A 79 -10.27 -8.63 -10.09
CA ILE A 79 -10.43 -7.49 -11.00
C ILE A 79 -9.26 -6.51 -10.91
N GLY A 80 -8.33 -6.73 -9.99
CA GLY A 80 -7.18 -5.87 -9.80
C GLY A 80 -6.26 -6.31 -8.67
N SER A 81 -5.30 -5.45 -8.34
CA SER A 81 -4.40 -5.55 -7.21
C SER A 81 -4.26 -4.20 -6.53
N ASN A 82 -4.02 -4.20 -5.23
CA ASN A 82 -3.76 -2.98 -4.47
C ASN A 82 -2.28 -2.51 -4.55
N GLY A 83 -1.40 -3.25 -5.23
CA GLY A 83 0.03 -2.95 -5.32
C GLY A 83 0.87 -3.44 -4.12
N GLY A 84 0.23 -3.79 -3.01
CA GLY A 84 0.84 -4.34 -1.78
C GLY A 84 0.81 -5.87 -1.69
N GLY A 85 0.68 -6.57 -2.82
CA GLY A 85 0.62 -8.04 -2.84
C GLY A 85 -0.77 -8.62 -2.52
N LYS A 86 -1.83 -7.80 -2.53
CA LYS A 86 -3.21 -8.30 -2.43
C LYS A 86 -3.93 -8.22 -3.78
N LEU A 87 -4.87 -9.13 -3.97
CA LEU A 87 -5.81 -9.15 -5.08
C LEU A 87 -7.11 -8.49 -4.66
N LEU A 88 -7.72 -7.74 -5.58
CA LEU A 88 -9.06 -7.16 -5.43
C LEU A 88 -10.07 -8.05 -6.13
N LEU A 89 -11.06 -8.56 -5.40
CA LEU A 89 -12.04 -9.53 -5.89
C LEU A 89 -13.47 -9.00 -5.81
N MET A 90 -14.26 -9.42 -6.79
CA MET A 90 -15.71 -9.25 -6.80
C MET A 90 -16.40 -10.58 -7.12
N ALA A 91 -17.63 -10.77 -6.62
CA ALA A 91 -18.42 -11.96 -6.92
C ALA A 91 -18.83 -11.98 -8.41
N THR A 92 -18.86 -13.16 -9.04
CA THR A 92 -19.12 -13.35 -10.47
C THR A 92 -20.62 -13.37 -10.78
N HIS A 93 -21.33 -12.30 -10.43
CA HIS A 93 -22.73 -12.08 -10.80
C HIS A 93 -23.01 -10.60 -11.04
N GLU A 94 -23.99 -10.31 -11.90
CA GLU A 94 -24.25 -8.97 -12.42
C GLU A 94 -24.49 -7.89 -11.35
N ASN A 95 -25.17 -8.26 -10.26
CA ASN A 95 -25.54 -7.34 -9.18
C ASN A 95 -24.44 -7.12 -8.13
N ALA A 96 -23.26 -7.71 -8.30
CA ALA A 96 -22.19 -7.57 -7.31
C ALA A 96 -21.70 -6.11 -7.24
N THR A 97 -21.71 -5.55 -6.03
CA THR A 97 -21.17 -4.21 -5.74
C THR A 97 -19.99 -4.25 -4.78
N LYS A 98 -19.92 -5.28 -3.94
CA LYS A 98 -18.92 -5.44 -2.90
C LYS A 98 -17.55 -5.76 -3.50
N LEU A 99 -16.55 -5.06 -3.03
CA LEU A 99 -15.14 -5.27 -3.30
C LEU A 99 -14.48 -5.84 -2.05
N VAL A 100 -13.84 -6.99 -2.19
CA VAL A 100 -13.04 -7.62 -1.13
C VAL A 100 -11.60 -7.75 -1.59
N GLN A 101 -10.69 -8.02 -0.65
CA GLN A 101 -9.31 -8.32 -0.98
C GLN A 101 -8.76 -9.50 -0.19
N VAL A 102 -7.79 -10.19 -0.79
CA VAL A 102 -7.06 -11.32 -0.20
C VAL A 102 -5.59 -11.20 -0.54
N ASP A 103 -4.74 -11.79 0.29
CA ASP A 103 -3.31 -11.93 0.00
C ASP A 103 -3.11 -12.76 -1.28
N SER A 104 -2.24 -12.31 -2.20
CA SER A 104 -1.99 -13.01 -3.46
C SER A 104 -1.19 -14.30 -3.29
N GLY A 105 -0.46 -14.45 -2.19
CA GLY A 105 0.21 -15.68 -1.79
C GLY A 105 -0.70 -16.66 -1.07
N VAL A 106 -1.86 -16.22 -0.57
CA VAL A 106 -2.88 -17.05 0.09
C VAL A 106 -4.27 -16.60 -0.36
N VAL A 107 -4.66 -16.98 -1.57
CA VAL A 107 -5.96 -16.65 -2.16
C VAL A 107 -7.07 -17.45 -1.47
N ASP A 108 -7.50 -17.05 -0.28
CA ASP A 108 -8.55 -17.74 0.48
C ASP A 108 -9.57 -16.73 1.03
N LEU A 109 -10.85 -16.94 0.69
CA LEU A 109 -11.95 -16.08 1.06
C LEU A 109 -12.21 -16.02 2.57
N ASN A 110 -11.74 -17.00 3.35
CA ASN A 110 -11.82 -16.96 4.81
C ASN A 110 -10.96 -15.85 5.42
N TYR A 111 -9.91 -15.42 4.71
CA TYR A 111 -9.04 -14.31 5.09
C TYR A 111 -9.37 -13.02 4.34
N ALA A 112 -10.47 -12.99 3.59
CA ALA A 112 -10.83 -11.81 2.82
C ALA A 112 -11.26 -10.66 3.72
N THR A 113 -10.74 -9.47 3.43
CA THR A 113 -11.19 -8.22 4.06
C THR A 113 -12.05 -7.42 3.10
N VAL A 114 -12.99 -6.66 3.64
CA VAL A 114 -13.90 -5.83 2.84
C VAL A 114 -13.23 -4.50 2.56
N VAL A 115 -13.00 -4.21 1.27
CA VAL A 115 -12.46 -2.91 0.83
C VAL A 115 -13.59 -1.89 0.74
N SER A 116 -14.72 -2.29 0.16
CA SER A 116 -15.92 -1.45 0.05
C SER A 116 -17.16 -2.27 -0.23
N GLU A 117 -18.31 -1.86 0.28
CA GLU A 117 -19.61 -2.43 -0.09
C GLU A 117 -20.10 -1.92 -1.47
N ASN A 118 -19.48 -0.87 -1.99
CA ASN A 118 -19.83 -0.23 -3.25
C ASN A 118 -18.58 0.13 -4.07
N PHE A 119 -18.28 -0.71 -5.06
CA PHE A 119 -17.15 -0.57 -5.97
C PHE A 119 -17.12 0.80 -6.69
N ILE A 120 -18.26 1.30 -7.18
CA ILE A 120 -18.30 2.59 -7.90
C ILE A 120 -17.98 3.73 -6.95
N GLN A 121 -18.50 3.67 -5.72
CA GLN A 121 -18.17 4.65 -4.69
C GLN A 121 -16.67 4.61 -4.37
N TRP A 122 -16.09 3.43 -4.21
CA TRP A 122 -14.66 3.27 -3.95
C TRP A 122 -13.78 3.84 -5.08
N VAL A 123 -14.12 3.58 -6.34
CA VAL A 123 -13.44 4.21 -7.49
C VAL A 123 -13.56 5.74 -7.43
N ASN A 124 -14.75 6.25 -7.17
CA ASN A 124 -15.00 7.69 -7.05
C ASN A 124 -14.34 8.33 -5.82
N ASP A 125 -13.95 7.54 -4.83
CA ASP A 125 -13.25 8.03 -3.64
C ASP A 125 -11.74 7.93 -3.80
N GLY A 126 -11.27 7.69 -5.02
CA GLY A 126 -9.85 7.69 -5.35
C GLY A 126 -9.22 6.30 -5.37
N ALA A 127 -10.02 5.22 -5.32
CA ALA A 127 -9.54 3.84 -5.34
C ALA A 127 -8.42 3.63 -4.31
N ILE A 128 -8.67 4.15 -3.10
CA ILE A 128 -7.74 4.12 -1.99
C ILE A 128 -7.98 2.82 -1.23
N ASP A 129 -6.94 2.00 -1.10
CA ASP A 129 -6.96 0.89 -0.14
C ASP A 129 -6.49 1.41 1.22
N VAL A 130 -7.40 1.42 2.19
CA VAL A 130 -7.12 1.82 3.57
C VAL A 130 -6.15 0.84 4.21
N GLU A 131 -6.10 -0.43 3.79
CA GLU A 131 -5.09 -1.36 4.26
C GLU A 131 -3.70 -1.07 3.69
N CYS A 132 -3.53 -0.59 2.45
CA CYS A 132 -2.22 -0.08 2.01
C CYS A 132 -1.81 1.21 2.71
N MET A 133 -2.76 2.13 2.97
CA MET A 133 -2.50 3.28 3.85
C MET A 133 -2.16 2.81 5.27
N ASN A 134 -2.74 1.69 5.70
CA ASN A 134 -2.41 1.02 6.92
C ASN A 134 -1.20 0.11 6.77
N GLU A 135 -0.63 -0.28 5.64
CA GLU A 135 0.64 -1.02 5.64
C GLU A 135 1.79 -0.01 5.76
N GLU A 136 1.58 1.21 5.25
CA GLU A 136 2.39 2.38 5.59
C GLU A 136 2.10 2.96 7.00
N ARG A 137 0.91 2.71 7.61
CA ARG A 137 0.52 3.18 8.97
C ARG A 137 0.39 2.11 10.07
N GLU A 138 0.38 0.82 9.77
CA GLU A 138 0.32 -0.38 10.66
C GLU A 138 1.73 -0.73 11.14
N VAL A 139 2.73 0.03 10.70
CA VAL A 139 3.91 0.22 11.54
C VAL A 139 3.55 0.96 12.83
N CYS A 140 2.38 1.64 12.96
CA CYS A 140 2.11 2.50 14.11
C CYS A 140 0.62 2.62 14.55
N LYS A 141 0.08 1.60 15.21
CA LYS A 141 -0.63 1.85 16.49
C LYS A 141 0.36 1.91 17.67
N GLY A 142 1.62 2.21 17.38
CA GLY A 142 2.70 2.40 18.34
C GLY A 142 2.79 3.87 18.73
N LYS A 143 3.11 4.12 20.00
CA LYS A 143 3.51 5.45 20.47
C LYS A 143 4.66 5.96 19.59
N PHE A 144 4.62 7.25 19.24
CA PHE A 144 5.73 7.90 18.54
C PHE A 144 6.72 8.48 19.56
N CYS A 145 7.98 8.57 19.15
CA CYS A 145 9.04 9.13 19.96
C CYS A 145 10.01 10.00 19.15
N ASN A 146 10.69 10.89 19.87
CA ASN A 146 11.83 11.64 19.37
C ASN A 146 13.10 10.86 19.68
N LEU A 147 13.99 10.73 18.70
CA LEU A 147 15.34 10.21 18.88
C LEU A 147 16.26 11.34 19.32
N ILE A 148 16.88 11.15 20.48
CA ILE A 148 17.70 12.15 21.15
C ILE A 148 19.11 11.60 21.31
N LEU A 149 20.09 12.38 20.86
CA LEU A 149 21.49 12.17 21.22
C LEU A 149 21.72 12.74 22.62
N ILE A 150 22.10 11.88 23.57
CA ILE A 150 22.30 12.24 24.98
C ILE A 150 23.77 12.27 25.40
N LYS A 151 24.66 11.69 24.59
CA LYS A 151 26.10 11.65 24.80
C LYS A 151 26.83 12.01 23.51
N PRO A 152 28.02 12.61 23.57
CA PRO A 152 28.80 12.87 22.38
C PRO A 152 29.26 11.54 21.76
N PRO A 153 29.18 11.37 20.42
CA PRO A 153 29.65 10.16 19.76
C PRO A 153 31.18 10.05 19.85
N ILE A 154 31.69 8.87 20.19
CA ILE A 154 33.12 8.63 20.46
C ILE A 154 33.97 8.89 19.21
N ARG A 155 33.49 8.48 18.04
CA ARG A 155 34.17 8.66 16.75
C ARG A 155 33.64 9.87 15.96
N GLY A 156 32.92 10.78 16.63
CA GLY A 156 32.45 12.03 16.06
C GLY A 156 31.63 11.85 14.78
N ALA A 157 32.13 12.38 13.66
CA ALA A 157 31.43 12.40 12.38
C ALA A 157 31.10 11.00 11.82
N MET A 158 31.96 9.99 12.07
CA MET A 158 31.71 8.63 11.57
C MET A 158 30.50 8.00 12.25
N ASP A 159 30.38 8.19 13.55
CA ASP A 159 29.24 7.68 14.33
C ASP A 159 27.95 8.41 13.94
N LEU A 160 28.00 9.73 13.75
CA LEU A 160 26.85 10.50 13.28
C LEU A 160 26.39 10.08 11.89
N LYS A 161 27.33 9.80 10.97
CA LYS A 161 27.02 9.29 9.64
C LYS A 161 26.35 7.92 9.71
N LYS A 162 26.86 7.03 10.57
CA LYS A 162 26.26 5.70 10.80
C LYS A 162 24.85 5.80 11.37
N ILE A 163 24.62 6.66 12.37
CA ILE A 163 23.29 6.92 12.92
C ILE A 163 22.37 7.48 11.83
N GLN A 164 22.86 8.41 11.03
CA GLN A 164 22.12 9.01 9.92
C GLN A 164 21.70 7.98 8.87
N GLU A 165 22.57 7.04 8.50
CA GLU A 165 22.27 5.97 7.54
C GLU A 165 21.24 4.98 8.11
N VAL A 166 21.39 4.56 9.37
CA VAL A 166 20.46 3.62 10.03
C VAL A 166 19.06 4.23 10.19
N PHE A 167 18.98 5.49 10.61
CA PHE A 167 17.71 6.18 10.84
C PHE A 167 17.16 6.93 9.62
N ILE A 168 17.92 7.01 8.51
CA ILE A 168 17.57 7.76 7.30
C ILE A 168 17.28 9.23 7.65
N ILE A 169 18.18 9.84 8.43
CA ILE A 169 18.00 11.21 8.93
C ILE A 169 18.25 12.21 7.79
N LYS A 170 17.28 13.07 7.51
CA LYS A 170 17.35 14.09 6.45
C LYS A 170 18.26 15.29 6.76
N LYS A 171 18.61 15.52 8.03
CA LYS A 171 19.50 16.61 8.45
C LYS A 171 20.91 16.42 7.88
N GLY A 172 21.55 17.47 7.40
CA GLY A 172 22.92 17.38 6.87
C GLY A 172 23.92 17.00 7.95
N LEU A 173 25.01 16.31 7.58
CA LEU A 173 26.06 15.91 8.53
C LEU A 173 26.65 17.10 9.30
N PHE A 174 26.73 18.27 8.67
CA PHE A 174 27.16 19.51 9.31
C PHE A 174 26.22 19.94 10.45
N ASP A 175 24.91 19.86 10.24
CA ASP A 175 23.90 20.19 11.26
C ASP A 175 23.95 19.19 12.42
N LEU A 176 24.15 17.91 12.11
CA LEU A 176 24.35 16.86 13.12
C LEU A 176 25.62 17.10 13.95
N LEU A 177 26.72 17.52 13.32
CA LEU A 177 27.98 17.87 13.99
C LEU A 177 27.86 19.12 14.85
N LYS A 178 27.07 20.11 14.41
CA LYS A 178 26.80 21.32 15.21
C LYS A 178 25.93 20.96 16.41
N GLY A 179 24.89 20.17 16.19
CA GLY A 179 23.96 19.72 17.23
C GLY A 179 24.60 18.80 18.27
N SER A 180 25.52 17.90 17.88
CA SER A 180 26.18 16.98 18.81
C SER A 180 27.07 17.66 19.86
N LYS A 181 27.41 18.94 19.65
CA LYS A 181 28.12 19.79 20.63
C LYS A 181 27.19 20.36 21.71
N GLN A 182 25.87 20.27 21.53
CA GLN A 182 24.85 20.84 22.41
C GLN A 182 23.83 19.76 22.77
N LEU A 183 24.13 19.01 23.84
CA LEU A 183 23.31 17.87 24.28
C LEU A 183 22.33 18.30 25.39
N PRO A 184 21.13 17.69 25.48
CA PRO A 184 20.58 16.68 24.56
C PRO A 184 20.17 17.29 23.20
N PHE A 185 20.38 16.56 22.10
CA PHE A 185 20.07 17.02 20.74
C PHE A 185 19.07 16.11 20.04
N VAL A 186 17.97 16.66 19.55
CA VAL A 186 16.95 15.89 18.82
C VAL A 186 17.44 15.63 17.39
N LEU A 187 17.72 14.35 17.12
CA LEU A 187 18.19 13.87 15.83
C LEU A 187 17.04 13.75 14.84
N MET A 188 15.92 13.16 15.26
CA MET A 188 14.76 12.87 14.42
C MET A 188 13.50 12.78 15.28
N GLU A 189 12.37 13.21 14.74
CA GLU A 189 11.07 13.27 15.41
C GLU A 189 10.08 12.32 14.76
N GLY A 190 9.05 11.93 15.50
CA GLY A 190 7.93 11.13 14.97
C GLY A 190 8.33 9.72 14.55
N ILE A 191 9.26 9.08 15.28
CA ILE A 191 9.70 7.72 15.00
C ILE A 191 8.83 6.71 15.76
N PRO A 192 8.40 5.61 15.14
CA PRO A 192 7.69 4.55 15.85
C PRO A 192 8.59 3.97 16.96
N VAL A 193 8.09 3.84 18.20
CA VAL A 193 8.91 3.41 19.35
C VAL A 193 9.60 2.06 19.11
N GLU A 194 8.89 1.07 18.55
CA GLU A 194 9.46 -0.25 18.27
C GLU A 194 10.59 -0.19 17.24
N LEU A 195 10.38 0.58 16.16
CA LEU A 195 11.40 0.80 15.13
C LEU A 195 12.63 1.51 15.70
N ALA A 196 12.43 2.49 16.58
CA ALA A 196 13.53 3.19 17.23
C ALA A 196 14.35 2.24 18.12
N LEU A 197 13.69 1.41 18.93
CA LEU A 197 14.35 0.41 19.78
C LEU A 197 15.12 -0.63 18.96
N GLN A 198 14.52 -1.15 17.89
CA GLN A 198 15.17 -2.10 16.98
C GLN A 198 16.45 -1.51 16.36
N LYS A 199 16.38 -0.28 15.85
CA LYS A 199 17.52 0.41 15.22
C LYS A 199 18.60 0.80 16.23
N ILE A 200 18.23 1.16 17.47
CA ILE A 200 19.19 1.39 18.56
C ILE A 200 19.96 0.11 18.85
N ASN A 201 19.27 -1.03 18.96
CA ASN A 201 19.91 -2.33 19.19
C ASN A 201 20.87 -2.71 18.05
N GLN A 202 20.53 -2.40 16.80
CA GLN A 202 21.41 -2.61 15.64
C GLN A 202 22.71 -1.80 15.70
N LEU A 203 22.73 -0.67 16.42
CA LEU A 203 23.91 0.18 16.55
C LEU A 203 24.92 -0.33 17.59
N GLY A 204 24.57 -1.34 18.41
CA GLY A 204 25.44 -1.86 19.47
C GLY A 204 25.81 -0.79 20.49
N GLU A 205 27.08 -0.71 20.87
CA GLU A 205 27.60 0.30 21.82
C GLU A 205 27.28 1.75 21.41
N LEU A 206 27.15 2.03 20.12
CA LEU A 206 26.77 3.37 19.65
C LEU A 206 25.32 3.72 20.04
N GLY A 207 24.47 2.71 20.20
CA GLY A 207 23.10 2.86 20.70
C GLY A 207 23.04 3.47 22.09
N ASP A 208 24.05 3.28 22.94
CA ASP A 208 24.12 3.83 24.31
C ASP A 208 24.23 5.37 24.36
N THR A 209 24.51 5.99 23.21
CA THR A 209 24.53 7.45 23.04
C THR A 209 23.14 8.03 22.76
N LEU A 210 22.15 7.18 22.52
CA LEU A 210 20.82 7.53 22.07
C LEU A 210 19.77 7.25 23.16
N LYS A 211 18.71 8.07 23.18
CA LYS A 211 17.47 7.81 23.93
C LYS A 211 16.25 8.16 23.11
N ILE A 212 15.13 7.55 23.48
CA ILE A 212 13.81 7.91 22.98
C ILE A 212 13.07 8.76 24.03
N SER A 213 12.33 9.76 23.58
CA SER A 213 11.37 10.51 24.40
C SER A 213 9.98 10.37 23.79
N SER A 214 9.00 9.99 24.59
CA SER A 214 7.60 9.93 24.14
C SER A 214 7.11 11.30 23.69
N ILE A 215 6.29 11.29 22.64
CA ILE A 215 5.50 12.44 22.21
C ILE A 215 4.09 12.15 22.74
N ASP A 216 3.69 12.86 23.80
CA ASP A 216 2.33 12.76 24.37
C ASP A 216 1.30 13.51 23.50
#